data_AF-A0A268S0W0-F1
#
_entry.id   AF-A0A268S0W0-F1
#
_cell.length_a   1.000
_cell.length_b   1.000
_cell.length_c   1.000
_cell.angle_alpha   90.00
_cell.angle_beta   90.00
_cell.angle_gamma   90.00
#
_symmetry.space_group_name_H-M   'P 1'
#
loop_
_entity.id
_entity.type
_entity.pdbx_description
1 polymer ?
#
loop_
_entity_poly.entity_id
_entity_poly.type
_entity_poly.pdbx_seq_one_letter_code
_entity_poly.pdbx_strand_id
1 'polypeptide(L)'
;MFSNEAYVSYGSLYRSLKRLVPLLNTFDLDIQLKREPIIHGDEKQIRYFYYLFYWDSNWAEEWPFDVISLKQAESLLDKAFGRCQESLLYWIGVNVSRIRKGFTIARDRFFDVFVKTHPLFEQFRKDIYTLYKELTKINDRDLEDEIAFLFLAFISFSYLEKGDQRSISFIQNAFSNASADFVKYTIQWLDRFIDFFGVAISGEEYTTLYANLINIHLADSYFKGNSFFSATTILKQSLTKWLTRFWII
;
A
#
# COMPACT_ATOMS: atom_id res chain seq x y z
N MET A 1 27.69 14.98 -5.68
CA MET A 1 27.67 14.33 -7.01
C MET A 1 27.62 12.83 -6.76
N PHE A 2 26.51 12.16 -7.04
CA PHE A 2 26.21 10.79 -6.56
C PHE A 2 27.30 9.75 -6.86
N SER A 3 28.01 9.86 -8.00
CA SER A 3 29.15 8.99 -8.33
C SER A 3 30.38 9.20 -7.44
N ASN A 4 30.58 10.42 -6.94
CA ASN A 4 31.67 10.76 -6.02
C ASN A 4 31.35 10.39 -4.57
N GLU A 5 30.06 10.37 -4.21
CA GLU A 5 29.58 9.96 -2.87
C GLU A 5 29.56 8.42 -2.72
N ALA A 6 29.32 7.69 -3.80
CA ALA A 6 29.29 6.22 -3.80
C ALA A 6 30.63 5.54 -4.15
N TYR A 7 31.70 6.30 -4.44
CA TYR A 7 32.99 5.77 -4.95
C TYR A 7 32.88 4.87 -6.20
N VAL A 8 31.84 5.06 -7.03
CA VAL A 8 31.58 4.21 -8.22
C VAL A 8 31.79 5.02 -9.49
N SER A 9 32.55 4.48 -10.45
CA SER A 9 32.69 5.08 -11.78
C SER A 9 31.33 5.25 -12.46
N TYR A 10 31.16 6.33 -13.23
CA TYR A 10 29.91 6.58 -13.96
C TYR A 10 29.47 5.40 -14.83
N GLY A 11 30.41 4.71 -15.48
CA GLY A 11 30.12 3.52 -16.29
C GLY A 11 29.64 2.30 -15.48
N SER A 12 30.06 2.16 -14.23
CA SER A 12 29.55 1.12 -13.33
C SER A 12 28.16 1.47 -12.79
N LEU A 13 27.93 2.74 -12.39
CA LEU A 13 26.61 3.23 -11.99
C LEU A 13 25.59 3.07 -13.12
N TYR A 14 25.95 3.47 -14.35
CA TYR A 14 25.11 3.35 -15.53
C TYR A 14 24.72 1.90 -15.82
N ARG A 15 25.66 0.95 -15.71
CA ARG A 15 25.39 -0.49 -15.89
C ARG A 15 24.44 -1.03 -14.83
N SER A 16 24.61 -0.63 -13.56
CA SER A 16 23.71 -1.05 -12.48
C SER A 16 22.30 -0.49 -12.66
N LEU A 17 22.17 0.79 -13.01
CA LEU A 17 20.86 1.41 -13.26
C LEU A 17 20.17 0.80 -14.49
N LYS A 18 20.93 0.45 -15.53
CA LYS A 18 20.38 -0.24 -16.71
C LYS A 18 19.79 -1.61 -16.37
N ARG A 19 20.27 -2.28 -15.32
CA ARG A 19 19.68 -3.54 -14.82
C ARG A 19 18.35 -3.33 -14.10
N LEU A 20 18.06 -2.11 -13.62
CA LEU A 20 16.78 -1.77 -12.99
C LEU A 20 15.67 -1.51 -14.01
N VAL A 21 16.01 -1.16 -15.25
CA VAL A 21 15.02 -0.81 -16.30
C VAL A 21 13.96 -1.91 -16.50
N PRO A 22 14.30 -3.20 -16.65
CA PRO A 22 13.28 -4.25 -16.79
C PRO A 22 12.34 -4.35 -15.58
N LEU A 23 12.86 -4.12 -14.37
CA LEU A 23 12.06 -4.11 -13.15
C LEU A 23 11.12 -2.90 -13.12
N LEU A 24 11.63 -1.69 -13.36
CA LEU A 24 10.84 -0.46 -13.40
C LEU A 24 9.71 -0.53 -14.43
N ASN A 25 9.96 -1.13 -15.59
CA ASN A 25 8.94 -1.33 -16.62
C ASN A 25 7.75 -2.17 -16.12
N THR A 26 7.93 -3.09 -15.16
CA THR A 26 6.79 -3.84 -14.58
C THR A 26 5.85 -2.96 -13.77
N PHE A 27 6.33 -1.82 -13.27
CA PHE A 27 5.57 -0.81 -12.53
C PHE A 27 5.06 0.33 -13.45
N ASP A 28 5.23 0.21 -14.77
CA ASP A 28 5.07 1.32 -15.73
C ASP A 28 5.94 2.55 -15.41
N LEU A 29 7.16 2.32 -14.92
CA LEU A 29 8.14 3.35 -14.61
C LEU A 29 9.31 3.31 -15.59
N ASP A 30 9.89 4.48 -15.85
CA ASP A 30 11.12 4.64 -16.62
C ASP A 30 12.18 5.37 -15.79
N ILE A 31 13.45 5.28 -16.19
CA ILE A 31 14.56 5.98 -15.55
C ILE A 31 15.40 6.74 -16.57
N GLN A 32 15.52 8.05 -16.38
CA GLN A 32 16.42 8.85 -17.19
C GLN A 32 17.84 8.76 -16.65
N LEU A 33 18.70 8.03 -17.38
CA LEU A 33 20.11 7.82 -17.04
C LEU A 33 21.01 9.01 -17.43
N LYS A 34 20.69 10.21 -16.93
CA LYS A 34 21.52 11.42 -17.08
C LYS A 34 22.46 11.59 -15.86
N ARG A 35 23.05 12.78 -15.68
CA ARG A 35 23.93 13.10 -14.54
C ARG A 35 23.24 12.93 -13.18
N GLU A 36 21.93 13.16 -13.14
CA GLU A 36 21.07 12.88 -11.99
C GLU A 36 19.99 11.90 -12.45
N PRO A 37 20.10 10.61 -12.07
CA PRO A 37 19.09 9.61 -12.41
C PRO A 37 17.77 9.94 -11.73
N ILE A 38 16.71 10.08 -12.53
CA ILE A 38 15.36 10.35 -12.04
C ILE A 38 14.43 9.30 -12.61
N ILE A 39 13.63 8.68 -11.73
CA ILE A 39 12.54 7.79 -12.11
C ILE A 39 11.33 8.63 -12.52
N HIS A 40 10.71 8.29 -13.66
CA HIS A 40 9.54 8.94 -14.23
C HIS A 40 8.38 7.95 -14.33
N GLY A 41 7.16 8.46 -14.20
CA GLY A 41 5.92 7.70 -14.25
C GLY A 41 4.82 8.36 -13.43
N ASP A 42 3.70 7.66 -13.24
CA ASP A 42 2.66 8.07 -12.29
C ASP A 42 3.24 8.06 -10.87
N GLU A 43 3.08 9.17 -10.14
CA GLU A 43 3.64 9.34 -8.79
C GLU A 43 3.19 8.23 -7.83
N LYS A 44 1.97 7.70 -7.98
CA LYS A 44 1.51 6.58 -7.15
C LYS A 44 2.33 5.30 -7.38
N GLN A 45 2.75 5.06 -8.62
CA GLN A 45 3.58 3.89 -8.95
C GLN A 45 5.02 4.08 -8.48
N ILE A 46 5.56 5.30 -8.58
CA ILE A 46 6.88 5.63 -8.03
C ILE A 46 6.90 5.36 -6.52
N ARG A 47 5.86 5.80 -5.81
CA ARG A 47 5.74 5.59 -4.37
C ARG A 47 5.56 4.12 -4.01
N TYR A 48 4.73 3.39 -4.76
CA TYR A 48 4.57 1.95 -4.57
C TYR A 48 5.88 1.18 -4.78
N PHE A 49 6.62 1.50 -5.84
CA PHE A 49 7.94 0.92 -6.09
C PHE A 49 8.90 1.18 -4.93
N TYR A 50 9.01 2.42 -4.44
CA TYR A 50 9.89 2.73 -3.32
C TYR A 50 9.43 2.09 -2.02
N TYR A 51 8.12 2.00 -1.77
CA TYR A 51 7.57 1.29 -0.63
C TYR A 51 8.04 -0.17 -0.63
N LEU A 52 7.81 -0.90 -1.73
CA LEU A 52 8.25 -2.28 -1.86
C LEU A 52 9.77 -2.40 -1.75
N PHE A 53 10.50 -1.50 -2.42
CA PHE A 53 11.96 -1.50 -2.35
C PHE A 53 12.45 -1.40 -0.90
N TYR A 54 11.98 -0.42 -0.13
CA TYR A 54 12.43 -0.24 1.24
C TYR A 54 11.88 -1.29 2.20
N TRP A 55 10.64 -1.74 2.01
CA TRP A 55 10.06 -2.80 2.84
C TRP A 55 10.76 -4.15 2.63
N ASP A 56 11.05 -4.51 1.37
CA ASP A 56 11.65 -5.81 1.04
C ASP A 56 13.18 -5.84 1.25
N SER A 57 13.86 -4.70 1.12
CA SER A 57 15.31 -4.62 1.28
C SER A 57 15.78 -4.35 2.72
N ASN A 58 14.95 -3.71 3.56
CA ASN A 58 15.34 -3.37 4.93
C ASN A 58 14.90 -4.43 5.93
N TRP A 59 15.69 -5.49 6.06
CA TRP A 59 15.58 -6.47 7.13
C TRP A 59 16.22 -5.96 8.45
N ALA A 60 15.84 -4.75 8.87
CA ALA A 60 15.97 -4.23 10.24
C ALA A 60 17.31 -3.63 10.75
N GLU A 61 18.20 -3.08 9.91
CA GLU A 61 19.39 -2.37 10.47
C GLU A 61 19.23 -0.83 10.58
N GLU A 62 18.68 -0.12 9.59
CA GLU A 62 18.56 1.35 9.65
C GLU A 62 17.29 1.91 8.98
N TRP A 63 16.71 2.95 9.58
CA TRP A 63 15.59 3.72 9.04
C TRP A 63 16.06 4.62 7.87
N PRO A 64 15.57 4.42 6.63
CA PRO A 64 16.20 5.01 5.43
C PRO A 64 15.75 6.45 5.12
N PHE A 65 14.97 7.08 6.00
CA PHE A 65 14.40 8.41 5.76
C PHE A 65 14.97 9.44 6.73
N ASP A 66 15.57 10.48 6.18
CA ASP A 66 16.11 11.63 6.91
C ASP A 66 15.06 12.72 7.19
N VAL A 67 13.99 12.73 6.38
CA VAL A 67 12.96 13.77 6.43
C VAL A 67 11.96 13.63 7.56
N ILE A 68 11.85 12.45 8.15
CA ILE A 68 10.97 12.08 9.25
C ILE A 68 11.68 11.02 10.07
N SER A 69 11.72 11.15 11.39
CA SER A 69 12.30 10.11 12.25
C SER A 69 11.35 8.91 12.38
N LEU A 70 11.91 7.72 12.61
CA LEU A 70 11.13 6.50 12.87
C LEU A 70 10.09 6.72 13.97
N LYS A 71 10.49 7.32 15.10
CA LYS A 71 9.60 7.63 16.24
C LYS A 71 8.42 8.53 15.85
N GLN A 72 8.63 9.50 14.95
CA GLN A 72 7.54 10.35 14.45
C GLN A 72 6.58 9.54 13.57
N ALA A 73 7.08 8.64 12.72
CA ALA A 73 6.27 7.77 11.89
C ALA A 73 5.46 6.76 12.74
N GLU A 74 6.09 6.14 13.74
CA GLU A 74 5.43 5.23 14.69
C GLU A 74 4.32 5.95 15.47
N SER A 75 4.62 7.13 16.04
CA SER A 75 3.63 7.90 16.78
C SER A 75 2.43 8.30 15.91
N LEU A 76 2.64 8.50 14.60
CA LEU A 76 1.56 8.78 13.67
C LEU A 76 0.67 7.54 13.47
N LEU A 77 1.26 6.37 13.22
CA LEU A 77 0.49 5.14 13.01
C LEU A 77 -0.29 4.75 14.26
N ASP A 78 0.32 4.89 15.43
CA ASP A 78 -0.34 4.59 16.71
C ASP A 78 -1.53 5.52 16.96
N LYS A 79 -1.42 6.81 16.63
CA LYS A 79 -2.56 7.74 16.74
C LYS A 79 -3.68 7.39 15.75
N ALA A 80 -3.31 7.09 14.51
CA ALA A 80 -4.25 6.88 13.43
C ALA A 80 -4.98 5.52 13.49
N PHE A 81 -4.32 4.46 14.00
CA PHE A 81 -4.85 3.09 13.98
C PHE A 81 -4.78 2.34 15.31
N GLY A 82 -4.16 2.93 16.34
CA GLY A 82 -3.95 2.24 17.63
C GLY A 82 -2.96 1.07 17.55
N ARG A 83 -2.31 0.85 16.40
CA ARG A 83 -1.29 -0.17 16.20
C ARG A 83 -0.30 0.25 15.09
N CYS A 84 0.98 0.11 15.37
CA CYS A 84 2.04 0.25 14.39
C CYS A 84 2.16 -1.05 13.57
N GLN A 85 1.79 -1.01 12.30
CA GLN A 85 2.18 -2.04 11.33
C GLN A 85 3.46 -1.56 10.63
N GLU A 86 4.57 -2.29 10.79
CA GLU A 86 5.89 -1.87 10.31
C GLU A 86 5.90 -1.55 8.80
N SER A 87 5.17 -2.32 8.00
CA SER A 87 5.04 -2.07 6.56
C SER A 87 4.45 -0.69 6.25
N LEU A 88 3.55 -0.18 7.09
CA LEU A 88 2.91 1.11 6.90
C LEU A 88 3.85 2.29 7.23
N LEU A 89 4.92 2.07 8.00
CA LEU A 89 5.92 3.10 8.28
C LEU A 89 6.61 3.55 6.99
N TYR A 90 6.94 2.59 6.13
CA TYR A 90 7.64 2.87 4.86
C TYR A 90 6.78 3.68 3.88
N TRP A 91 5.45 3.48 3.89
CA TRP A 91 4.53 4.35 3.14
C TRP A 91 4.62 5.81 3.60
N ILE A 92 4.68 6.06 4.91
CA ILE A 92 4.81 7.43 5.45
C ILE A 92 6.16 8.03 5.04
N GLY A 93 7.24 7.30 5.24
CA GLY A 93 8.59 7.75 4.88
C GLY A 93 8.69 8.13 3.40
N VAL A 94 8.24 7.24 2.52
CA VAL A 94 8.20 7.49 1.07
C VAL A 94 7.35 8.72 0.75
N ASN A 95 6.12 8.79 1.24
CA ASN A 95 5.21 9.89 0.93
C ASN A 95 5.80 11.24 1.38
N VAL A 96 6.26 11.35 2.62
CA VAL A 96 6.85 12.60 3.15
C VAL A 96 8.10 12.99 2.34
N SER A 97 8.96 12.03 2.00
CA SER A 97 10.14 12.29 1.17
C SER A 97 9.78 12.80 -0.23
N ARG A 98 8.74 12.26 -0.85
CA ARG A 98 8.29 12.67 -2.19
C ARG A 98 7.63 14.04 -2.17
N ILE A 99 6.74 14.30 -1.20
CA ILE A 99 6.08 15.59 -1.06
C ILE A 99 7.11 16.70 -0.81
N ARG A 100 8.11 16.47 0.06
CA ARG A 100 9.18 17.45 0.31
C ARG A 100 10.05 17.75 -0.90
N LYS A 101 10.09 16.85 -1.88
CA LYS A 101 10.76 17.05 -3.18
C LYS A 101 9.84 17.71 -4.22
N GLY A 102 8.61 18.08 -3.85
CA GLY A 102 7.63 18.73 -4.71
C GLY A 102 6.80 17.78 -5.56
N PHE A 103 6.84 16.47 -5.30
CA PHE A 103 6.06 15.47 -6.03
C PHE A 103 4.78 15.12 -5.27
N THR A 104 3.62 15.46 -5.85
CA THR A 104 2.31 15.25 -5.23
C THR A 104 1.47 14.22 -5.98
N ILE A 105 0.56 13.58 -5.27
CA ILE A 105 -0.43 12.67 -5.86
C ILE A 105 -1.45 13.48 -6.65
N ALA A 106 -1.71 13.03 -7.88
CA ALA A 106 -2.81 13.56 -8.68
C ALA A 106 -4.16 13.12 -8.10
N ARG A 107 -5.15 14.01 -8.14
CA ARG A 107 -6.50 13.70 -7.70
C ARG A 107 -7.07 12.49 -8.43
N ASP A 108 -7.62 11.56 -7.66
CA ASP A 108 -8.30 10.37 -8.16
C ASP A 108 -9.79 10.42 -7.79
N ARG A 109 -10.68 10.09 -8.73
CA ARG A 109 -12.13 10.02 -8.47
C ARG A 109 -12.45 8.97 -7.41
N PHE A 110 -11.63 7.92 -7.31
CA PHE A 110 -11.77 6.88 -6.30
C PHE A 110 -11.64 7.44 -4.87
N PHE A 111 -10.90 8.54 -4.70
CA PHE A 111 -10.81 9.20 -3.39
C PHE A 111 -12.16 9.71 -2.91
N ASP A 112 -12.93 10.35 -3.79
CA ASP A 112 -14.22 10.93 -3.41
C ASP A 112 -15.33 9.88 -3.28
N VAL A 113 -15.30 8.82 -4.10
CA VAL A 113 -16.38 7.82 -4.16
C VAL A 113 -16.21 6.70 -3.13
N PHE A 114 -14.98 6.37 -2.72
CA PHE A 114 -14.70 5.26 -1.83
C PHE A 114 -13.95 5.71 -0.58
N VAL A 115 -12.77 6.30 -0.74
CA VAL A 115 -11.87 6.61 0.39
C VAL A 115 -12.52 7.57 1.39
N LYS A 116 -12.98 8.74 0.92
CA LYS A 116 -13.55 9.78 1.78
C LYS A 116 -14.88 9.39 2.41
N THR A 117 -15.56 8.39 1.85
CA THR A 117 -16.80 7.83 2.40
C THR A 117 -16.54 6.70 3.41
N HIS A 118 -15.30 6.24 3.54
CA HIS A 118 -14.96 5.16 4.46
C HIS A 118 -15.17 5.62 5.92
N PRO A 119 -15.81 4.81 6.79
CA PRO A 119 -16.15 5.21 8.17
C PRO A 119 -14.96 5.64 9.03
N LEU A 120 -13.78 5.09 8.73
CA LEU A 120 -12.54 5.39 9.44
C LEU A 120 -11.76 6.58 8.85
N PHE A 121 -12.14 7.08 7.68
CA PHE A 121 -11.35 8.09 6.97
C PHE A 121 -11.31 9.41 7.72
N GLU A 122 -12.42 9.91 8.27
CA GLU A 122 -12.41 11.22 8.92
C GLU A 122 -11.57 11.26 10.20
N GLN A 123 -11.55 10.16 10.96
CA GLN A 123 -10.67 10.06 12.11
C GLN A 123 -9.21 10.04 11.66
N PHE A 124 -8.90 9.15 10.72
CA PHE A 124 -7.58 9.06 10.11
C PHE A 124 -7.09 10.42 9.59
N ARG A 125 -7.92 11.11 8.80
CA ARG A 125 -7.64 12.41 8.22
C ARG A 125 -7.25 13.41 9.30
N LYS A 126 -8.02 13.52 10.40
CA LYS A 126 -7.70 14.43 11.51
C LYS A 126 -6.33 14.14 12.13
N ASP A 127 -6.00 12.86 12.30
CA ASP A 127 -4.76 12.44 12.94
C ASP A 127 -3.53 12.70 12.06
N ILE A 128 -3.67 12.55 10.74
CA ILE A 128 -2.57 12.74 9.78
C ILE A 128 -2.39 14.21 9.37
N TYR A 129 -3.49 14.98 9.26
CA TYR A 129 -3.50 16.30 8.62
C TYR A 129 -2.45 17.25 9.20
N THR A 130 -2.48 17.45 10.52
CA THR A 130 -1.56 18.38 11.20
C THR A 130 -0.11 18.00 10.95
N LEU A 131 0.21 16.71 11.03
CA LEU A 131 1.60 16.26 10.88
C LEU A 131 2.08 16.44 9.43
N TYR A 132 1.30 16.01 8.45
CA TYR A 132 1.68 16.19 7.05
C TYR A 132 1.85 17.68 6.72
N LYS A 133 0.97 18.53 7.26
CA LYS A 133 1.09 19.99 7.09
C LYS A 133 2.40 20.52 7.65
N GLU A 134 2.78 20.10 8.85
CA GLU A 134 4.03 20.50 9.52
C GLU A 134 5.28 19.99 8.78
N LEU A 135 5.28 18.72 8.36
CA LEU A 135 6.46 18.08 7.76
C LEU A 135 6.71 18.50 6.31
N THR A 136 5.67 18.86 5.56
CA THR A 136 5.78 18.97 4.09
C THR A 136 5.50 20.36 3.53
N LYS A 137 4.84 21.25 4.28
CA LYS A 137 4.41 22.59 3.82
C LYS A 137 3.57 22.58 2.52
N ILE A 138 2.92 21.46 2.22
CA ILE A 138 2.01 21.32 1.07
C ILE A 138 0.74 22.17 1.25
N ASN A 139 0.09 22.58 0.15
CA ASN A 139 -1.19 23.28 0.20
C ASN A 139 -2.34 22.35 0.63
N ASP A 140 -3.44 22.92 1.14
CA ASP A 140 -4.53 22.13 1.73
C ASP A 140 -5.25 21.24 0.71
N ARG A 141 -5.37 21.68 -0.54
CA ARG A 141 -6.03 20.89 -1.58
C ARG A 141 -5.26 19.62 -1.87
N ASP A 142 -3.96 19.74 -2.14
CA ASP A 142 -3.12 18.59 -2.45
C ASP A 142 -2.93 17.71 -1.20
N LEU A 143 -2.92 18.30 0.00
CA LEU A 143 -2.88 17.56 1.26
C LEU A 143 -4.03 16.56 1.40
N GLU A 144 -5.25 16.95 1.02
CA GLU A 144 -6.42 16.06 1.08
C GLU A 144 -6.25 14.84 0.18
N ASP A 145 -5.70 15.03 -1.02
CA ASP A 145 -5.47 13.95 -1.97
C ASP A 145 -4.30 13.05 -1.51
N GLU A 146 -3.29 13.62 -0.85
CA GLU A 146 -2.20 12.87 -0.19
C GLU A 146 -2.69 11.99 0.97
N ILE A 147 -3.56 12.53 1.82
CA ILE A 147 -4.16 11.79 2.94
C ILE A 147 -5.07 10.67 2.40
N ALA A 148 -5.87 10.95 1.37
CA ALA A 148 -6.71 9.94 0.73
C ALA A 148 -5.87 8.81 0.11
N PHE A 149 -4.76 9.14 -0.55
CA PHE A 149 -3.83 8.15 -1.08
C PHE A 149 -3.19 7.29 0.03
N LEU A 150 -2.70 7.91 1.11
CA LEU A 150 -2.12 7.17 2.24
C LEU A 150 -3.16 6.23 2.87
N PHE A 151 -4.39 6.70 3.07
CA PHE A 151 -5.47 5.88 3.60
C PHE A 151 -5.77 4.69 2.67
N LEU A 152 -5.81 4.92 1.35
CA LEU A 152 -6.03 3.86 0.37
C LEU A 152 -4.93 2.80 0.42
N ALA A 153 -3.66 3.22 0.51
CA ALA A 153 -2.55 2.28 0.70
C ALA A 153 -2.75 1.46 1.98
N PHE A 154 -3.13 2.11 3.08
CA PHE A 154 -3.30 1.45 4.37
C PHE A 154 -4.41 0.40 4.36
N ILE A 155 -5.60 0.72 3.86
CA ILE A 155 -6.69 -0.27 3.77
C ILE A 155 -6.36 -1.39 2.79
N SER A 156 -5.61 -1.10 1.71
CA SER A 156 -5.20 -2.09 0.71
C SER A 156 -4.21 -3.13 1.27
N PHE A 157 -3.40 -2.72 2.24
CA PHE A 157 -2.34 -3.57 2.82
C PHE A 157 -2.62 -4.00 4.27
N SER A 158 -3.77 -3.65 4.84
CA SER A 158 -4.17 -4.03 6.19
C SER A 158 -5.06 -5.27 6.20
N TYR A 159 -4.81 -6.17 7.16
CA TYR A 159 -5.72 -7.26 7.48
C TYR A 159 -6.90 -6.78 8.33
N LEU A 160 -8.11 -7.07 7.87
CA LEU A 160 -9.35 -6.85 8.61
C LEU A 160 -9.65 -8.06 9.47
N GLU A 161 -9.70 -7.82 10.78
CA GLU A 161 -10.07 -8.85 11.74
C GLU A 161 -11.56 -9.11 11.71
N LYS A 162 -11.94 -10.35 12.07
CA LYS A 162 -13.33 -10.81 12.09
C LYS A 162 -14.26 -9.90 12.93
N GLY A 163 -13.73 -9.24 13.96
CA GLY A 163 -14.48 -8.31 14.82
C GLY A 163 -14.65 -6.88 14.25
N ASP A 164 -14.01 -6.53 13.13
CA ASP A 164 -14.13 -5.19 12.52
C ASP A 164 -15.37 -5.08 11.63
N GLN A 165 -16.54 -5.18 12.26
CA GLN A 165 -17.82 -5.18 11.56
C GLN A 165 -18.06 -3.87 10.78
N ARG A 166 -17.50 -2.74 11.23
CA ARG A 166 -17.68 -1.44 10.57
C ARG A 166 -17.00 -1.43 9.21
N SER A 167 -15.72 -1.81 9.15
CA SER A 167 -14.98 -1.85 7.88
C SER A 167 -15.52 -2.94 6.96
N ILE A 168 -15.82 -4.12 7.50
CA ILE A 168 -16.39 -5.23 6.71
C ILE A 168 -17.72 -4.82 6.08
N SER A 169 -18.66 -4.28 6.86
CA SER A 169 -19.96 -3.87 6.34
C SER A 169 -19.85 -2.74 5.31
N PHE A 170 -18.92 -1.81 5.50
CA PHE A 170 -18.67 -0.76 4.52
C PHE A 170 -18.19 -1.33 3.19
N ILE A 171 -17.19 -2.21 3.19
CA ILE A 171 -16.64 -2.84 1.98
C ILE A 171 -17.72 -3.63 1.24
N GLN A 172 -18.54 -4.38 1.99
CA GLN A 172 -19.68 -5.10 1.41
C GLN A 172 -20.63 -4.13 0.73
N ASN A 173 -21.11 -3.10 1.42
CA ASN A 173 -22.05 -2.13 0.84
C ASN A 173 -21.46 -1.38 -0.36
N ALA A 174 -20.18 -0.98 -0.28
CA ALA A 174 -19.49 -0.24 -1.33
C ALA A 174 -19.35 -1.07 -2.62
N PHE A 175 -19.17 -2.38 -2.51
CA PHE A 175 -18.87 -3.24 -3.66
C PHE A 175 -19.95 -4.28 -4.00
N SER A 176 -21.05 -4.37 -3.23
CA SER A 176 -22.12 -5.37 -3.49
C SER A 176 -22.71 -5.29 -4.89
N ASN A 177 -22.75 -4.09 -5.47
CA ASN A 177 -23.29 -3.83 -6.82
C ASN A 177 -22.23 -3.28 -7.78
N ALA A 178 -20.95 -3.33 -7.41
CA ALA A 178 -19.90 -2.79 -8.24
C ALA A 178 -19.64 -3.71 -9.43
N SER A 179 -19.63 -3.13 -10.64
CA SER A 179 -19.31 -3.85 -11.88
C SER A 179 -17.80 -3.96 -12.14
N ALA A 180 -16.98 -3.51 -11.19
CA ALA A 180 -15.52 -3.51 -11.28
C ALA A 180 -14.98 -4.94 -11.36
N ASP A 181 -14.00 -5.17 -12.23
CA ASP A 181 -13.52 -6.52 -12.53
C ASP A 181 -12.87 -7.20 -11.32
N PHE A 182 -12.18 -6.44 -10.46
CA PHE A 182 -11.58 -6.98 -9.23
C PHE A 182 -12.64 -7.58 -8.28
N VAL A 183 -13.86 -7.05 -8.25
CA VAL A 183 -14.97 -7.59 -7.43
C VAL A 183 -15.42 -8.93 -8.00
N LYS A 184 -15.56 -9.03 -9.33
CA LYS A 184 -15.90 -10.29 -10.00
C LYS A 184 -14.83 -11.35 -9.75
N TYR A 185 -13.56 -10.98 -9.83
CA TYR A 185 -12.45 -11.89 -9.54
C TYR A 185 -12.44 -12.35 -8.08
N THR A 186 -12.76 -11.47 -7.12
CA THR A 186 -12.93 -11.87 -5.71
C THR A 186 -13.99 -12.94 -5.53
N ILE A 187 -15.18 -12.73 -6.11
CA ILE A 187 -16.31 -13.67 -5.98
C ILE A 187 -15.94 -15.01 -6.62
N GLN A 188 -15.41 -15.00 -7.85
CA GLN A 188 -14.98 -16.21 -8.54
C GLN A 188 -13.88 -16.98 -7.79
N TRP A 189 -12.94 -16.25 -7.18
CA TRP A 189 -11.90 -16.87 -6.36
C TRP A 189 -12.49 -17.56 -5.14
N LEU A 190 -13.41 -16.90 -4.43
CA LEU A 190 -14.10 -17.45 -3.25
C LEU A 190 -14.87 -18.72 -3.59
N ASP A 191 -15.68 -18.68 -4.66
CA ASP A 191 -16.48 -19.83 -5.10
C ASP A 191 -15.57 -21.03 -5.40
N ARG A 192 -14.51 -20.81 -6.19
CA ARG A 192 -13.54 -21.88 -6.51
C ARG A 192 -12.80 -22.40 -5.28
N PHE A 193 -12.45 -21.54 -4.34
CA PHE A 193 -11.78 -21.94 -3.11
C PHE A 193 -12.70 -22.84 -2.26
N ILE A 194 -13.95 -22.43 -2.07
CA ILE A 194 -14.95 -23.19 -1.31
C ILE A 194 -15.21 -24.53 -1.97
N ASP A 195 -15.43 -24.56 -3.28
CA ASP A 195 -15.72 -25.76 -4.05
C ASP A 195 -14.53 -26.74 -4.06
N PHE A 196 -13.32 -26.23 -4.29
CA PHE A 196 -12.12 -27.07 -4.40
C PHE A 196 -11.73 -27.72 -3.08
N PHE A 197 -11.81 -26.98 -1.97
CA PHE A 197 -11.42 -27.47 -0.65
C PHE A 197 -12.59 -28.09 0.14
N GLY A 198 -13.83 -27.98 -0.36
CA GLY A 198 -15.03 -28.52 0.30
C GLY A 198 -15.27 -27.92 1.70
N VAL A 199 -14.94 -26.64 1.89
CA VAL A 199 -14.96 -26.00 3.22
C VAL A 199 -16.35 -25.47 3.56
N ALA A 200 -16.87 -25.83 4.73
CA ALA A 200 -18.03 -25.15 5.30
C ALA A 200 -17.58 -23.83 5.96
N ILE A 201 -17.97 -22.70 5.37
CA ILE A 201 -17.66 -21.35 5.85
C ILE A 201 -18.92 -20.72 6.45
N SER A 202 -18.85 -20.20 7.68
CA SER A 202 -19.96 -19.43 8.27
C SER A 202 -20.14 -18.08 7.58
N GLY A 203 -21.34 -17.47 7.68
CA GLY A 203 -21.60 -16.17 7.06
C GLY A 203 -20.58 -15.10 7.45
N GLU A 204 -20.22 -15.02 8.74
CA GLU A 204 -19.23 -14.06 9.26
C GLU A 204 -17.80 -14.31 8.76
N GLU A 205 -17.43 -15.59 8.61
CA GLU A 205 -16.14 -15.96 8.03
C GLU A 205 -16.07 -15.60 6.54
N TYR A 206 -17.18 -15.82 5.81
CA TYR A 206 -17.30 -15.46 4.40
C TYR A 206 -17.16 -13.95 4.20
N THR A 207 -17.89 -13.13 4.97
CA THR A 207 -17.84 -11.67 4.84
C THR A 207 -16.46 -11.10 5.19
N THR A 208 -15.79 -11.68 6.21
CA THR A 208 -14.42 -11.29 6.59
C THR A 208 -13.43 -11.64 5.48
N LEU A 209 -13.50 -12.86 4.91
CA LEU A 209 -12.61 -13.30 3.84
C LEU A 209 -12.84 -12.47 2.57
N TYR A 210 -14.10 -12.24 2.21
CA TYR A 210 -14.48 -11.37 1.09
C TYR A 210 -13.90 -9.97 1.23
N ALA A 211 -14.04 -9.34 2.40
CA ALA A 211 -13.54 -7.98 2.61
C ALA A 211 -12.01 -7.89 2.47
N ASN A 212 -11.27 -8.87 3.03
CA ASN A 212 -9.83 -8.94 2.88
C ASN A 212 -9.39 -9.19 1.42
N LEU A 213 -10.08 -10.06 0.69
CA LEU A 213 -9.80 -10.31 -0.74
C LEU A 213 -10.10 -9.08 -1.61
N ILE A 214 -11.15 -8.34 -1.29
CA ILE A 214 -11.43 -7.06 -1.95
C ILE A 214 -10.26 -6.09 -1.74
N ASN A 215 -9.72 -5.95 -0.53
CA ASN A 215 -8.56 -5.08 -0.30
C ASN A 215 -7.34 -5.52 -1.14
N ILE A 216 -7.07 -6.83 -1.22
CA ILE A 216 -5.97 -7.38 -2.02
C ILE A 216 -6.17 -7.08 -3.51
N HIS A 217 -7.33 -7.43 -4.07
CA HIS A 217 -7.60 -7.24 -5.49
C HIS A 217 -7.77 -5.77 -5.86
N LEU A 218 -8.22 -4.93 -4.92
CA LEU A 218 -8.19 -3.49 -5.07
C LEU A 218 -6.75 -3.00 -5.22
N ALA A 219 -5.84 -3.43 -4.32
CA ALA A 219 -4.42 -3.09 -4.40
C ALA A 219 -3.83 -3.49 -5.76
N ASP A 220 -4.10 -4.72 -6.21
CA ASP A 220 -3.62 -5.26 -7.48
C ASP A 220 -4.22 -4.53 -8.70
N SER A 221 -5.45 -4.02 -8.57
CA SER A 221 -6.06 -3.19 -9.63
C SER A 221 -5.53 -1.75 -9.67
N TYR A 222 -5.09 -1.22 -8.52
CA TYR A 222 -4.67 0.17 -8.38
C TYR A 222 -3.17 0.36 -8.65
N PHE A 223 -2.36 -0.60 -8.21
CA PHE A 223 -0.91 -0.62 -8.36
C PHE A 223 -0.48 -1.63 -9.42
N LYS A 224 0.59 -1.32 -10.14
CA LYS A 224 1.18 -2.21 -11.13
C LYS A 224 2.53 -2.70 -10.64
N GLY A 225 2.97 -3.84 -11.15
CA GLY A 225 4.23 -4.45 -10.78
C GLY A 225 4.05 -5.61 -9.83
N ASN A 226 5.15 -6.08 -9.24
CA ASN A 226 5.17 -7.36 -8.56
C ASN A 226 4.44 -7.29 -7.20
N SER A 227 3.15 -7.65 -7.19
CA SER A 227 2.26 -7.68 -6.02
C SER A 227 2.44 -8.90 -5.11
N PHE A 228 3.39 -9.80 -5.45
CA PHE A 228 3.48 -11.14 -4.88
C PHE A 228 3.68 -11.17 -3.35
N PHE A 229 4.37 -10.19 -2.77
CA PHE A 229 4.70 -10.22 -1.34
C PHE A 229 3.57 -9.74 -0.42
N SER A 230 2.92 -8.61 -0.73
CA SER A 230 1.84 -8.07 0.11
C SER A 230 0.60 -8.98 0.14
N ALA A 231 0.27 -9.58 -1.01
CA ALA A 231 -0.81 -10.56 -1.10
C ALA A 231 -0.50 -11.80 -0.25
N THR A 232 0.75 -12.29 -0.21
CA THR A 232 1.09 -13.47 0.58
C THR A 232 0.97 -13.25 2.08
N THR A 233 1.24 -12.06 2.63
CA THR A 233 1.07 -11.81 4.08
C THR A 233 -0.40 -11.82 4.47
N ILE A 234 -1.25 -11.11 3.73
CA ILE A 234 -2.70 -11.06 4.01
C ILE A 234 -3.34 -12.42 3.74
N LEU A 235 -3.01 -13.09 2.63
CA LEU A 235 -3.49 -14.44 2.33
C LEU A 235 -2.97 -15.45 3.34
N LYS A 236 -1.70 -15.43 3.73
CA LYS A 236 -1.19 -16.31 4.79
C LYS A 236 -1.94 -16.04 6.09
N GLN A 237 -2.09 -14.81 6.56
CA GLN A 237 -2.84 -14.54 7.79
C GLN A 237 -4.31 -14.98 7.69
N SER A 238 -4.93 -14.71 6.54
CA SER A 238 -6.31 -15.11 6.25
C SER A 238 -6.46 -16.63 6.21
N LEU A 239 -5.51 -17.35 5.61
CA LEU A 239 -5.55 -18.81 5.39
C LEU A 239 -4.91 -19.63 6.51
N THR A 240 -3.97 -19.09 7.30
CA THR A 240 -3.25 -19.84 8.34
C THR A 240 -4.21 -20.28 9.45
N LYS A 241 -5.24 -19.49 9.73
CA LYS A 241 -6.34 -19.86 10.64
C LYS A 241 -7.22 -20.99 10.11
N TRP A 242 -7.21 -21.24 8.80
CA TRP A 242 -7.93 -22.34 8.16
C TRP A 242 -7.03 -23.56 7.98
N LEU A 243 -5.79 -23.37 7.54
CA LEU A 243 -4.79 -24.43 7.34
C LEU A 243 -4.45 -25.17 8.64
N THR A 244 -4.52 -24.51 9.80
CA THR A 244 -4.38 -25.21 11.10
C THR A 244 -5.52 -26.19 11.39
N ARG A 245 -6.69 -26.08 10.73
CA ARG A 245 -7.75 -27.10 10.78
C ARG A 245 -7.50 -28.30 9.84
N PHE A 246 -6.57 -28.17 8.90
CA PHE A 246 -6.27 -29.21 7.89
C PHE A 246 -5.02 -30.07 8.22
N TRP A 247 -4.31 -29.79 9.33
CA TRP A 247 -3.15 -30.59 9.80
C TRP A 247 -3.49 -31.55 10.95
N ILE A 248 -4.77 -31.89 11.15
CA ILE A 248 -5.19 -33.03 11.98
C ILE A 248 -5.96 -34.00 11.07
N ILE A 249 -5.22 -34.71 10.22
CA ILE A 249 -5.55 -36.06 9.77
C ILE A 249 -4.27 -36.88 9.90
#